data_AF-A0A916WR92-F1
#
_entry.id   AF-A0A916WR92-F1
#
_cell.length_a   1.000
_cell.length_b   1.000
_cell.length_c   1.000
_cell.angle_alpha   90.00
_cell.angle_beta   90.00
_cell.angle_gamma   90.00
#
_symmetry.space_group_name_H-M   'P 1'
#
loop_
_entity.id
_entity.type
_entity.pdbx_description
1 polymer ?
#
loop_
_entity_poly.entity_id
_entity_poly.type
_entity_poly.pdbx_seq_one_letter_code
_entity_poly.pdbx_strand_id
1 'polypeptide(L)'
;MAKTLRPYRTVPLKDEAKVMLTYWATASEDLLHNIVCVEHDGAVRWRAALPKAAAARDCFVSLQDVGGRLVARTWSGLMVELCPETGSHVAVAA
;
A
#
# COMPACT_ATOMS: atom_id res chain seq x y z
N MET A 1 18.66 -12.93 8.96
CA MET A 1 18.09 -11.78 9.69
C MET A 1 16.76 -11.40 9.04
N ALA A 2 15.63 -11.53 9.76
CA ALA A 2 14.36 -11.00 9.27
C ALA A 2 14.44 -9.47 9.25
N LYS A 3 14.27 -8.84 8.08
CA LYS A 3 14.23 -7.38 7.97
C LYS A 3 12.92 -6.90 8.62
N THR A 4 13.03 -6.23 9.77
CA THR A 4 11.88 -5.59 10.41
C THR A 4 11.31 -4.51 9.49
N LEU A 5 10.06 -4.65 9.05
CA LEU A 5 9.35 -3.60 8.32
C LEU A 5 9.15 -2.40 9.26
N ARG A 6 9.76 -1.26 8.93
CA ARG A 6 9.49 0.01 9.61
C ARG A 6 8.41 0.77 8.82
N PRO A 7 7.15 0.80 9.30
CA PRO A 7 6.11 1.55 8.63
C PRO A 7 6.36 3.05 8.78
N TYR A 8 6.17 3.79 7.69
CA TYR A 8 5.95 5.24 7.74
C TYR A 8 4.54 5.55 8.24
N ARG A 9 3.57 4.75 7.80
CA ARG A 9 2.16 4.89 8.16
C ARG A 9 1.51 3.52 8.29
N THR A 10 0.57 3.40 9.22
CA THR A 10 -0.22 2.19 9.43
C THR A 10 -1.70 2.55 9.51
N VAL A 11 -2.54 1.74 8.89
CA VAL A 11 -4.00 1.79 8.98
C VAL A 11 -4.49 0.43 9.49
N PRO A 12 -5.16 0.35 10.65
CA PRO A 12 -5.73 -0.90 11.13
C PRO A 12 -6.96 -1.28 10.30
N LEU A 13 -7.14 -2.59 10.06
CA LEU A 13 -8.36 -3.17 9.49
C LEU A 13 -9.24 -3.76 10.61
N LYS A 14 -10.47 -4.12 10.27
CA LYS A 14 -11.46 -4.63 11.25
C LYS A 14 -11.10 -6.01 11.84
N ASP A 15 -10.29 -6.78 11.12
CA ASP A 15 -9.90 -8.16 11.43
C ASP A 15 -8.49 -8.25 12.03
N GLU A 16 -8.05 -7.20 12.75
CA GLU A 16 -6.73 -7.06 13.37
C GLU A 16 -5.53 -7.02 12.40
N ALA A 17 -5.75 -7.30 11.11
CA ALA A 17 -4.78 -7.03 10.08
C ALA A 17 -4.51 -5.52 9.98
N LYS A 18 -3.36 -5.17 9.42
CA LYS A 18 -2.94 -3.77 9.26
C LYS A 18 -2.31 -3.55 7.92
N VAL A 19 -2.66 -2.43 7.30
CA VAL A 19 -2.03 -1.96 6.07
C VAL A 19 -0.95 -0.96 6.42
N MET A 20 0.26 -1.21 5.95
CA MET A 20 1.46 -0.45 6.23
C MET A 20 2.01 0.15 4.94
N LEU A 21 2.21 1.46 4.93
CA LEU A 21 3.10 2.11 3.99
C LEU A 21 4.52 2.08 4.57
N THR A 22 5.46 1.53 3.82
CA THR A 22 6.84 1.29 4.26
C THR A 22 7.84 2.07 3.42
N TYR A 23 9.03 2.30 3.95
CA TYR A 23 10.12 2.96 3.22
C TYR A 23 10.87 2.04 2.25
N TRP A 24 10.51 0.75 2.20
CA TRP A 24 11.25 -0.26 1.48
C TRP A 24 10.33 -0.95 0.49
N ALA A 25 10.71 -0.94 -0.78
CA ALA A 25 10.19 -1.90 -1.73
C ALA A 25 11.11 -3.13 -1.76
N THR A 26 10.54 -4.31 -1.94
CA THR A 26 11.30 -5.43 -2.49
C THR A 26 11.71 -5.02 -3.89
N ALA A 27 13.01 -4.84 -4.11
CA ALA A 27 13.59 -4.60 -5.43
C ALA A 27 13.46 -5.86 -6.28
N SER A 28 12.25 -6.13 -6.78
CA SER A 28 12.08 -6.74 -8.08
C SER A 28 11.91 -5.60 -9.05
N GLU A 29 12.74 -5.60 -10.08
CA GLU A 29 12.97 -4.54 -11.05
C GLU A 29 11.66 -3.82 -11.45
N ASP A 30 11.70 -2.49 -11.34
CA ASP A 30 10.74 -1.51 -11.88
C ASP A 30 9.51 -1.07 -11.06
N LEU A 31 9.10 -1.74 -9.97
CA LEU A 31 7.92 -1.28 -9.19
C LEU A 31 8.14 -1.27 -7.67
N LEU A 32 7.95 -0.09 -7.06
CA LEU A 32 8.04 0.06 -5.61
C LEU A 32 6.72 -0.37 -4.95
N HIS A 33 6.58 -1.66 -4.64
CA HIS A 33 5.46 -2.22 -3.85
C HIS A 33 5.61 -1.91 -2.36
N ASN A 34 5.42 -0.64 -2.00
CA ASN A 34 5.73 -0.15 -0.66
C ASN A 34 4.52 -0.06 0.29
N ILE A 35 3.31 -0.43 -0.17
CA ILE A 35 2.15 -0.71 0.68
C ILE A 35 1.97 -2.23 0.82
N VAL A 36 1.85 -2.69 2.06
CA VAL A 36 1.70 -4.10 2.41
C VAL A 36 0.61 -4.27 3.46
N CYS A 37 -0.24 -5.28 3.31
CA CYS A 37 -1.12 -5.74 4.38
C CYS A 37 -0.49 -6.94 5.09
N VAL A 38 -0.47 -6.87 6.41
CA VAL A 38 0.04 -7.95 7.27
C VAL A 38 -1.02 -8.38 8.27
N GLU A 39 -1.03 -9.68 8.53
CA GLU A 39 -1.81 -10.33 9.59
C GLU A 39 -1.30 -9.94 10.99
N HIS A 40 -2.04 -10.32 12.02
CA HIS A 40 -1.66 -10.10 13.42
C HIS A 40 -0.32 -10.77 13.80
N ASP A 41 0.01 -11.90 13.17
CA ASP A 41 1.28 -12.62 13.33
C ASP A 41 2.44 -12.04 12.50
N GLY A 42 2.15 -11.02 11.67
CA GLY A 42 3.11 -10.38 10.78
C GLY A 42 3.28 -11.05 9.42
N ALA A 43 2.53 -12.11 9.11
CA ALA A 43 2.50 -12.72 7.78
C ALA A 43 1.96 -11.71 6.76
N VAL A 44 2.53 -11.67 5.56
CA VAL A 44 2.05 -10.79 4.49
C VAL A 44 0.81 -11.39 3.84
N ARG A 45 -0.32 -10.70 3.95
CA ARG A 45 -1.56 -11.04 3.25
C ARG A 45 -1.50 -10.65 1.78
N TRP A 46 -1.13 -9.40 1.51
CA TRP A 46 -0.99 -8.87 0.15
C TRP A 46 -0.06 -7.66 0.08
N ARG A 47 0.35 -7.30 -1.15
CA ARG A 47 1.05 -6.04 -1.47
C ARG A 47 0.26 -5.28 -2.50
N ALA A 48 0.12 -3.96 -2.33
CA ALA A 48 -0.62 -3.15 -3.29
C ALA A 48 0.14 -3.09 -4.62
N ALA A 49 -0.58 -3.26 -5.73
CA ALA A 49 -0.07 -2.96 -7.05
C ALA A 49 -0.14 -1.45 -7.31
N LEU A 50 0.76 -0.92 -8.13
CA LEU A 50 0.63 0.43 -8.66
C LEU A 50 -0.42 0.47 -9.79
N PRO A 51 -1.09 1.61 -10.00
CA PRO A 51 -1.97 1.82 -11.16
C PRO A 51 -1.29 1.51 -12.48
N LYS A 52 -2.02 0.90 -13.42
CA LYS A 52 -1.52 0.72 -14.79
C LYS A 52 -1.13 2.04 -15.47
N ALA A 53 -1.77 3.13 -15.06
CA ALA A 53 -1.47 4.48 -15.52
C ALA A 53 -0.26 5.12 -14.81
N ALA A 54 0.31 4.45 -13.80
CA ALA A 54 1.49 4.96 -13.10
C ALA A 54 2.70 4.93 -14.04
N ALA A 55 3.59 5.90 -13.87
CA ALA A 55 4.85 5.92 -14.60
C ALA A 55 5.69 4.69 -14.23
N ALA A 56 6.64 4.32 -15.11
CA ALA A 56 7.55 3.19 -14.93
C ALA A 56 8.43 3.24 -13.66
N ARG A 57 8.38 4.35 -12.90
CA ARG A 57 9.07 4.56 -11.63
C ARG A 57 8.19 5.36 -10.67
N ASP A 58 7.10 4.76 -10.22
CA ASP A 58 6.19 5.35 -9.25
C ASP A 58 6.21 4.58 -7.91
N CYS A 59 5.65 5.16 -6.86
CA CYS A 59 5.48 4.55 -5.56
C CYS A 59 4.36 5.23 -4.78
N PHE A 60 3.81 4.57 -3.75
CA PHE A 60 2.88 5.22 -2.86
C PHE A 60 3.62 6.13 -1.86
N VAL A 61 3.10 7.34 -1.66
CA VAL A 61 3.67 8.34 -0.73
C VAL A 61 2.71 8.68 0.40
N SER A 62 1.44 8.27 0.30
CA SER A 62 0.46 8.44 1.39
C SER A 62 -0.51 7.26 1.45
N LEU A 63 -0.99 6.99 2.66
CA LEU A 63 -2.00 5.98 2.97
C LEU A 63 -2.90 6.52 4.10
N GLN A 64 -4.21 6.54 3.87
CA GLN A 64 -5.18 7.10 4.81
C GLN A 64 -6.46 6.25 4.84
N ASP A 65 -7.11 6.23 5.98
CA ASP A 65 -8.51 5.81 6.10
C ASP A 65 -9.39 7.06 6.01
N VAL A 66 -10.26 7.10 5.01
CA VAL A 66 -11.23 8.17 4.77
C VAL A 66 -12.62 7.58 4.86
N GLY A 67 -13.19 7.55 6.06
CA GLY A 67 -14.56 7.05 6.29
C GLY A 67 -14.73 5.56 5.98
N GLY A 68 -13.74 4.73 6.32
CA GLY A 68 -13.74 3.29 6.05
C GLY A 68 -13.18 2.92 4.67
N ARG A 69 -12.70 3.89 3.91
CA ARG A 69 -12.07 3.70 2.59
C ARG A 69 -10.58 3.87 2.69
N LEU A 70 -9.84 2.89 2.19
CA LEU A 70 -8.39 2.94 2.19
C LEU A 70 -7.90 3.73 0.96
N VAL A 71 -7.54 4.99 1.17
CA VAL A 71 -7.09 5.88 0.10
C VAL A 71 -5.57 6.00 0.11
N ALA A 72 -4.95 5.82 -1.05
CA ALA A 72 -3.52 6.00 -1.25
C ALA A 72 -3.23 7.00 -2.36
N ARG A 73 -2.07 7.65 -2.27
CA ARG A 73 -1.56 8.53 -3.34
C ARG A 73 -0.19 8.08 -3.78
N THR A 74 0.05 8.14 -5.09
CA THR A 74 1.36 7.88 -5.66
C THR A 74 2.20 9.15 -5.75
N TRP A 75 3.52 9.00 -5.98
CA TRP A 75 4.44 10.12 -6.13
C TRP A 75 4.11 10.96 -7.36
N SER A 76 3.64 10.32 -8.44
CA SER A 76 3.16 11.02 -9.65
C SER A 76 1.83 11.77 -9.46
N GLY A 77 1.19 11.65 -8.29
CA GLY A 77 -0.03 12.38 -7.95
C GLY A 77 -1.32 11.60 -8.21
N LEU A 78 -1.26 10.33 -8.64
CA LEU A 78 -2.46 9.52 -8.78
C LEU A 78 -3.07 9.23 -7.41
N MET A 79 -4.39 9.37 -7.31
CA MET A 79 -5.15 8.98 -6.14
C MET A 79 -5.90 7.68 -6.44
N VAL A 80 -5.86 6.75 -5.49
CA VAL A 80 -6.55 5.46 -5.63
C VAL A 80 -7.26 5.06 -4.36
N GLU A 81 -8.36 4.33 -4.51
CA GLU A 81 -8.99 3.57 -3.43
C GLU A 81 -8.51 2.12 -3.51
N LEU A 82 -8.00 1.60 -2.40
CA LEU A 82 -7.50 0.23 -2.24
C LEU A 82 -8.58 -0.66 -1.64
N CYS A 83 -8.77 -1.85 -2.19
CA CYS A 83 -9.56 -2.94 -1.61
C CYS A 83 -8.83 -3.50 -0.39
N PRO A 84 -9.40 -3.43 0.83
CA PRO A 84 -8.75 -3.92 2.05
C PRO A 84 -8.41 -5.42 2.04
N GLU A 85 -9.18 -6.21 1.29
CA GLU A 85 -9.06 -7.66 1.24
C GLU A 85 -7.96 -8.11 0.28
N THR A 86 -7.73 -7.37 -0.81
CA THR A 86 -6.86 -7.81 -1.91
C THR A 86 -5.68 -6.89 -2.22
N GLY A 87 -5.72 -5.64 -1.78
CA GLY A 87 -4.73 -4.62 -2.17
C GLY A 87 -4.87 -4.14 -3.61
N SER A 88 -5.87 -4.63 -4.36
CA SER A 88 -6.24 -4.10 -5.67
C SER A 88 -6.76 -2.68 -5.53
N HIS A 89 -6.75 -1.91 -6.61
CA HIS A 89 -7.18 -0.52 -6.56
C HIS A 89 -8.01 -0.10 -7.76
N VAL A 90 -8.74 0.99 -7.59
CA VAL A 90 -9.36 1.76 -8.66
C VAL A 90 -8.86 3.20 -8.60
N ALA A 91 -8.56 3.79 -9.75
CA ALA A 91 -8.22 5.21 -9.82
C ALA A 91 -9.45 6.04 -9.41
N VAL A 92 -9.23 7.05 -8.57
CA VAL A 92 -10.26 8.02 -8.21
C VAL A 92 -9.98 9.33 -8.95
N ALA A 93 -11.04 9.98 -9.42
CA ALA A 93 -10.91 11.33 -9.95
C ALA A 93 -10.42 12.26 -8.82
N ALA A 94 -9.47 13.13 -9.15
CA ALA A 94 -8.95 14.16 -8.25
C ALA A 94 -9.99 15.26 -8.00
#